data_AF-A0AAU9WIY3-F1
#
_entry.id   AF-A0AAU9WIY3-F1
#
_cell.length_a   1.000
_cell.length_b   1.000
_cell.length_c   1.000
_cell.angle_alpha   90.00
_cell.angle_beta   90.00
_cell.angle_gamma   90.00
#
_symmetry.space_group_name_H-M   'P 1'
#
loop_
_entity.id
_entity.type
_entity.pdbx_description
1 polymer ?
#
loop_
_entity_poly.entity_id
_entity_poly.type
_entity_poly.pdbx_seq_one_letter_code
_entity_poly.pdbx_strand_id
1 'polypeptide(L)'
;KAHDTLLCREVLALEPYKHKKGSNEAGKIWTDIAQSLKNCQQLKFKQNLSQRAVREIFLLQTRYKDKEREETRASGISPEQDELDVLLEEITERKKPQRRTEKMSIERKRMIKLLLKKCKNKQWKG
;
A
#
# COMPACT_ATOMS: atom_id res chain seq x y z
N LYS A 1 2.41 -15.29 11.51
CA LYS A 1 0.93 -15.25 11.47
C LYS A 1 0.34 -14.27 12.48
N ALA A 2 0.37 -14.49 13.81
CA ALA A 2 -0.23 -13.55 14.77
C ALA A 2 0.31 -12.10 14.68
N HIS A 3 1.63 -11.92 14.53
CA HIS A 3 2.25 -10.61 14.29
C HIS A 3 1.78 -9.95 13.00
N ASP A 4 1.54 -10.74 11.96
CA ASP A 4 1.09 -10.27 10.64
C ASP A 4 -0.38 -9.84 10.69
N THR A 5 -1.21 -10.59 11.41
CA THR A 5 -2.61 -10.26 11.66
C THR A 5 -2.72 -8.94 12.42
N LEU A 6 -1.95 -8.76 13.50
CA LEU A 6 -1.95 -7.51 14.26
C LEU A 6 -1.48 -6.33 13.39
N LEU A 7 -0.42 -6.52 12.60
CA LEU A 7 0.02 -5.51 11.63
C LEU A 7 -1.09 -5.11 10.66
N CYS A 8 -1.82 -6.08 10.10
CA CYS A 8 -2.91 -5.79 9.17
C CYS A 8 -4.07 -5.06 9.86
N ARG A 9 -4.41 -5.41 11.11
CA ARG A 9 -5.40 -4.70 11.91
C ARG A 9 -5.00 -3.23 12.16
N GLU A 10 -3.75 -2.97 12.55
CA GLU A 10 -3.25 -1.60 12.73
C GLU A 10 -3.24 -0.79 11.42
N VAL A 11 -2.89 -1.44 10.30
CA VAL A 11 -2.94 -0.82 8.97
C VAL A 11 -4.37 -0.51 8.53
N LEU A 12 -5.36 -1.34 8.89
CA LEU A 12 -6.77 -1.05 8.66
C LEU A 12 -7.29 0.08 9.56
N ALA A 13 -6.83 0.16 10.80
CA ALA A 13 -7.25 1.18 11.75
C ALA A 13 -6.73 2.58 11.37
N LEU A 14 -5.44 2.67 11.01
CA LEU A 14 -4.78 3.95 10.75
C LEU A 14 -4.73 4.32 9.26
N GLU A 15 -5.10 3.39 8.38
CA GLU A 15 -5.32 3.60 6.94
C GLU A 15 -4.20 4.42 6.23
N PRO A 16 -2.90 4.07 6.37
CA PRO A 16 -1.78 4.82 5.81
C PRO A 16 -1.86 5.00 4.29
N TYR A 17 -2.69 4.21 3.65
CA TYR A 17 -2.91 4.19 2.21
C TYR A 17 -3.96 5.17 1.70
N LYS A 18 -4.70 5.88 2.58
CA LYS A 18 -5.51 7.03 2.18
C LYS A 18 -4.65 8.25 1.82
N HIS A 19 -3.41 8.28 2.31
CA HIS A 19 -2.46 9.34 2.02
C HIS A 19 -1.62 9.02 0.79
N LYS A 20 -1.13 10.07 0.12
CA LYS A 20 -0.27 9.94 -1.05
C LYS A 20 0.99 9.13 -0.69
N LYS A 21 1.38 8.21 -1.55
CA LYS A 21 2.60 7.41 -1.31
C LYS A 21 3.83 8.31 -1.22
N GLY A 22 4.59 8.15 -0.14
CA GLY A 22 5.82 8.94 0.10
C GLY A 22 5.57 10.35 0.63
N SER A 23 4.34 10.67 1.02
CA SER A 23 4.03 11.89 1.77
C SER A 23 4.51 11.80 3.22
N ASN A 24 4.68 12.96 3.86
CA ASN A 24 5.06 13.04 5.27
C ASN A 24 3.96 12.48 6.16
N GLU A 25 2.68 12.70 5.80
CA GLU A 25 1.51 12.18 6.51
C GLU A 25 1.51 10.65 6.51
N ALA A 26 1.73 10.04 5.33
CA ALA A 26 1.86 8.59 5.24
C ALA A 26 3.03 8.07 6.10
N GLY A 27 4.18 8.76 6.09
CA GLY A 27 5.34 8.40 6.91
C GLY A 27 5.08 8.50 8.41
N LYS A 28 4.33 9.51 8.85
CA LYS A 28 3.91 9.66 10.25
C LYS A 28 3.03 8.48 10.66
N ILE A 29 2.04 8.12 9.85
CA ILE A 29 1.16 6.98 10.17
C ILE A 29 1.94 5.67 10.26
N TRP A 30 2.90 5.40 9.37
CA TRP A 30 3.76 4.22 9.49
C TRP A 30 4.62 4.22 10.75
N THR A 31 5.00 5.42 11.23
CA THR A 31 5.68 5.59 12.51
C THR A 31 4.75 5.26 13.68
N ASP A 32 3.52 5.74 13.64
CA ASP A 32 2.50 5.49 14.65
C ASP A 32 2.16 3.99 14.72
N ILE A 33 2.01 3.31 13.56
CA ILE A 33 1.84 1.85 13.49
C ILE A 33 3.03 1.14 14.16
N ALA A 34 4.27 1.52 13.83
CA ALA A 34 5.45 0.89 14.42
C ALA A 34 5.51 1.10 15.93
N GLN A 35 5.09 2.25 16.44
CA GLN A 35 4.99 2.52 17.88
C GLN A 35 3.89 1.68 18.55
N SER A 36 2.70 1.61 17.94
CA SER A 36 1.57 0.78 18.42
C SER A 36 1.99 -0.69 18.56
N LEU A 37 2.64 -1.24 17.53
CA LEU A 37 3.14 -2.62 17.54
C LEU A 37 4.18 -2.85 18.65
N LYS A 38 5.11 -1.91 18.86
CA LYS A 38 6.11 -2.02 19.96
C LYS A 38 5.48 -2.00 21.36
N ASN A 39 4.40 -1.24 21.52
CA ASN A 39 3.71 -1.09 22.79
C ASN A 39 2.68 -2.20 23.05
N CYS A 40 2.45 -3.09 22.08
CA CYS A 40 1.55 -4.22 22.23
C CYS A 40 2.09 -5.20 23.29
N GLN A 41 1.33 -5.39 24.37
CA GLN A 41 1.69 -6.32 25.44
C GLN A 41 1.38 -7.78 25.08
N GLN A 42 0.46 -8.01 24.14
CA GLN A 42 0.00 -9.35 23.75
C GLN A 42 1.01 -10.07 22.85
N LEU A 43 1.75 -9.33 22.01
CA LEU A 43 2.74 -9.85 21.09
C LEU A 43 4.04 -9.07 21.23
N LYS A 44 5.15 -9.78 21.52
CA LYS A 44 6.46 -9.14 21.65
C LYS A 44 7.02 -8.76 20.29
N PHE A 45 7.17 -7.46 20.04
CA PHE A 45 7.92 -6.90 18.92
C PHE A 45 9.32 -6.46 19.36
N LYS A 46 10.25 -6.36 18.41
CA LYS A 46 11.58 -5.81 18.69
C LYS A 46 11.47 -4.31 19.02
N GLN A 47 12.19 -3.86 20.04
CA GLN A 47 12.17 -2.44 20.45
C GLN A 47 12.73 -1.49 19.38
N ASN A 48 13.63 -1.99 18.53
CA ASN A 48 14.17 -1.27 17.38
C ASN A 48 13.32 -1.43 16.10
N LEU A 49 12.05 -1.86 16.20
CA LEU A 49 11.15 -1.95 15.06
C LEU A 49 10.94 -0.56 14.44
N SER A 50 11.42 -0.42 13.20
CA SER A 50 11.34 0.83 12.44
C SER A 50 10.11 0.84 11.53
N GLN A 51 9.61 2.04 11.22
CA GLN A 51 8.53 2.21 10.24
C GLN A 51 8.86 1.60 8.87
N ARG A 52 10.16 1.59 8.49
CA ARG A 52 10.63 1.00 7.25
C ARG A 52 10.41 -0.51 7.25
N ALA A 53 10.83 -1.21 8.30
CA ALA A 53 10.68 -2.65 8.42
C ALA A 53 9.20 -3.06 8.39
N VAL A 54 8.35 -2.36 9.14
CA VAL A 54 6.90 -2.56 9.16
C VAL A 54 6.31 -2.44 7.75
N ARG A 55 6.65 -1.36 7.05
CA ARG A 55 6.15 -1.11 5.69
C ARG A 55 6.66 -2.14 4.69
N GLU A 56 7.91 -2.58 4.78
CA GLU A 56 8.48 -3.59 3.88
C GLU A 56 7.81 -4.95 4.06
N ILE A 57 7.62 -5.40 5.31
CA ILE A 57 6.90 -6.65 5.61
C ILE A 57 5.48 -6.59 5.06
N PHE A 58 4.77 -5.49 5.30
CA PHE A 58 3.43 -5.27 4.78
C PHE A 58 3.37 -5.32 3.23
N LEU A 59 4.36 -4.72 2.54
CA LEU A 59 4.43 -4.76 1.08
C LEU A 59 4.70 -6.18 0.54
N LEU A 60 5.47 -6.99 1.25
CA LEU A 60 5.70 -8.39 0.88
C LEU A 60 4.40 -9.21 1.01
N GLN A 61 3.67 -9.06 2.11
CA GLN A 61 2.39 -9.75 2.33
C GLN A 61 1.36 -9.42 1.24
N THR A 62 1.18 -8.14 0.93
CA THR A 62 0.23 -7.73 -0.12
C THR A 62 0.62 -8.24 -1.51
N ARG A 63 1.91 -8.27 -1.84
CA ARG A 63 2.39 -8.83 -3.12
C ARG A 63 2.18 -10.33 -3.22
N TYR A 64 2.41 -11.05 -2.11
CA TYR A 64 2.15 -12.47 -2.05
C TYR A 64 0.67 -12.76 -2.28
N LYS A 65 -0.23 -12.03 -1.61
CA LYS A 65 -1.68 -12.17 -1.81
C LYS A 65 -2.19 -11.77 -3.19
N ASP A 66 -1.61 -10.73 -3.80
CA ASP A 66 -1.94 -10.38 -5.18
C ASP A 66 -1.60 -11.53 -6.15
N LYS A 67 -0.48 -12.24 -5.93
CA LYS A 67 -0.08 -13.41 -6.75
C LYS A 67 -0.98 -14.62 -6.50
N GLU A 68 -1.24 -14.94 -5.23
CA GLU A 68 -2.09 -16.07 -4.87
C GLU A 68 -3.49 -15.92 -5.48
N ARG A 69 -4.08 -14.72 -5.45
CA ARG A 69 -5.35 -14.44 -6.12
C ARG A 69 -5.31 -14.71 -7.63
N GLU A 70 -4.21 -14.37 -8.29
CA GLU A 70 -4.02 -14.62 -9.73
C GLU A 70 -3.95 -16.13 -10.02
N GLU A 71 -3.26 -16.89 -9.17
CA GLU A 71 -3.18 -18.35 -9.24
C GLU A 71 -4.53 -19.04 -8.96
N THR A 72 -5.23 -18.64 -7.89
CA THR A 72 -6.60 -19.09 -7.56
C THR A 72 -7.57 -18.83 -8.72
N ARG A 73 -7.47 -17.66 -9.34
CA ARG A 73 -8.30 -17.30 -10.49
C ARG A 73 -7.98 -18.17 -11.72
N ALA A 74 -6.72 -18.52 -11.92
CA ALA A 74 -6.29 -19.37 -13.03
C ALA A 74 -6.67 -20.84 -12.83
N SER A 75 -6.61 -21.34 -11.58
CA SER A 75 -6.93 -22.73 -11.25
C SER A 75 -8.43 -22.99 -11.09
N GLY A 76 -9.22 -21.95 -10.80
CA GLY A 76 -10.66 -22.06 -10.51
C GLY A 76 -10.97 -22.67 -9.14
N ILE A 77 -9.95 -22.90 -8.30
CA ILE A 77 -10.09 -23.50 -6.98
C ILE A 77 -9.96 -22.40 -5.94
N SER A 78 -10.96 -22.23 -5.08
CA SER A 78 -10.90 -21.31 -3.94
C SER A 78 -10.44 -22.06 -2.68
N PRO A 79 -9.21 -21.84 -2.19
CA PRO A 79 -8.78 -22.36 -0.90
C PRO A 79 -9.55 -21.68 0.25
N GLU A 80 -9.55 -22.32 1.40
CA GLU A 80 -10.11 -21.75 2.64
C GLU A 80 -9.28 -20.53 3.06
N GLN A 81 -9.96 -19.41 3.34
CA GLN A 81 -9.32 -18.15 3.72
C GLN A 81 -9.18 -18.07 5.24
N ASP A 82 -7.99 -17.74 5.72
CA ASP A 82 -7.77 -17.41 7.13
C ASP A 82 -7.99 -15.91 7.43
N GLU A 83 -7.96 -15.53 8.71
CA GLU A 83 -8.20 -14.13 9.11
C GLU A 83 -7.23 -13.14 8.43
N LEU A 84 -5.95 -13.52 8.31
CA LEU A 84 -4.94 -12.66 7.69
C LEU A 84 -5.27 -12.43 6.21
N ASP A 85 -5.80 -13.46 5.54
CA ASP A 85 -6.20 -13.41 4.14
C ASP A 85 -7.34 -12.41 3.93
N VAL A 86 -8.37 -12.47 4.78
CA VAL A 86 -9.51 -11.55 4.78
C VAL A 86 -9.06 -10.10 5.01
N LEU A 87 -8.18 -9.88 6.00
CA LEU A 87 -7.65 -8.54 6.28
C LEU A 87 -6.83 -7.98 5.10
N LEU A 88 -5.99 -8.80 4.49
CA LEU A 88 -5.19 -8.40 3.33
C LEU A 88 -6.06 -8.11 2.10
N GLU A 89 -7.13 -8.90 1.90
CA GLU A 89 -8.11 -8.66 0.85
C GLU A 89 -8.84 -7.33 1.05
N GLU A 90 -9.31 -7.07 2.26
CA GLU A 90 -9.98 -5.82 2.62
C GLU A 90 -9.06 -4.60 2.41
N ILE A 91 -7.83 -4.65 2.93
CA ILE A 91 -6.84 -3.58 2.74
C ILE A 91 -6.59 -3.35 1.24
N THR A 92 -6.53 -4.43 0.46
CA THR A 92 -6.29 -4.35 -0.99
C THR A 92 -7.46 -3.71 -1.71
N GLU A 93 -8.70 -4.02 -1.32
CA GLU A 93 -9.91 -3.40 -1.87
C GLU A 93 -9.97 -1.90 -1.54
N ARG A 94 -9.79 -1.54 -0.26
CA ARG A 94 -9.81 -0.14 0.20
C ARG A 94 -8.73 0.72 -0.46
N LYS A 95 -7.64 0.11 -0.93
CA LYS A 95 -6.56 0.78 -1.69
C LYS A 95 -6.89 1.06 -3.15
N LYS A 96 -7.81 0.32 -3.78
CA LYS A 96 -8.06 0.44 -5.22
C LYS A 96 -8.48 1.85 -5.65
N PRO A 97 -9.37 2.57 -4.95
CA PRO A 97 -9.75 3.93 -5.32
C PRO A 97 -8.53 4.87 -5.33
N GLN A 98 -7.70 4.82 -4.28
CA GLN A 98 -6.51 5.66 -4.19
C GLN A 98 -5.46 5.32 -5.26
N ARG A 99 -5.29 4.02 -5.60
CA ARG A 99 -4.43 3.63 -6.72
C ARG A 99 -4.94 4.19 -8.05
N ARG A 100 -6.26 4.21 -8.28
CA ARG A 100 -6.86 4.77 -9.50
C ARG A 100 -6.67 6.28 -9.58
N THR A 101 -6.93 7.01 -8.50
CA THR A 101 -6.75 8.48 -8.46
C THR A 101 -5.28 8.88 -8.65
N GLU A 102 -4.34 8.18 -8.01
CA GLU A 102 -2.92 8.43 -8.16
C GLU A 102 -2.45 8.14 -9.61
N LYS A 103 -2.89 7.03 -10.22
CA LYS A 103 -2.60 6.72 -11.64
C LYS A 103 -3.08 7.84 -12.57
N MET A 104 -4.33 8.27 -12.42
CA MET A 104 -4.91 9.37 -13.20
C MET A 104 -4.13 10.68 -13.02
N SER A 105 -3.72 11.02 -11.80
CA SER A 105 -2.94 12.22 -11.50
C SER A 105 -1.57 12.20 -12.19
N ILE A 106 -0.88 11.05 -12.16
CA ILE A 106 0.40 10.84 -12.83
C ILE A 106 0.24 10.99 -14.35
N GLU A 107 -0.80 10.40 -14.92
CA GLU A 107 -1.07 10.44 -16.37
C GLU A 107 -1.40 11.85 -16.86
N ARG A 108 -2.23 12.59 -16.11
CA ARG A 108 -2.49 14.02 -16.36
C ARG A 108 -1.20 14.84 -16.37
N LYS A 109 -0.31 14.65 -15.38
CA LYS A 109 0.98 15.35 -15.32
C LYS A 109 1.89 15.02 -16.51
N ARG A 110 1.91 13.76 -16.95
CA ARG A 110 2.65 13.34 -18.15
C ARG A 110 2.09 14.02 -19.40
N MET A 111 0.77 14.06 -19.55
CA MET A 111 0.10 14.71 -20.67
C MET A 111 0.41 16.21 -20.74
N ILE A 112 0.30 16.93 -19.60
CA ILE A 112 0.66 18.35 -19.51
C ILE A 112 2.12 18.58 -19.93
N LYS A 113 3.05 17.75 -19.43
CA LYS A 113 4.47 17.84 -19.80
C LYS A 113 4.69 17.64 -21.31
N LEU A 114 3.97 16.69 -21.93
CA LEU A 114 4.03 16.46 -23.37
C LEU A 114 3.47 17.64 -24.17
N LEU A 115 2.35 18.23 -23.73
CA LEU A 115 1.75 19.41 -24.36
C LEU A 115 2.70 20.62 -24.28
N LEU A 116 3.28 20.89 -23.11
CA LEU A 116 4.27 21.95 -22.93
C LEU A 116 5.49 21.76 -23.85
N LYS A 117 5.97 20.52 -24.01
CA LYS A 117 7.06 20.19 -24.94
C LYS A 117 6.67 20.46 -26.40
N LYS A 118 5.45 20.10 -26.80
CA LYS A 118 4.92 20.37 -28.15
C LYS A 118 4.77 21.87 -28.42
N CYS A 119 4.23 22.64 -27.48
CA CYS A 119 4.09 24.10 -27.59
C CYS A 119 5.46 24.77 -27.76
N LYS A 120 6.44 24.41 -26.93
CA LYS A 120 7.82 24.90 -27.08
C LYS A 120 8.40 24.57 -28.46
N ASN A 121 8.27 23.33 -28.92
CA ASN A 121 8.81 22.96 -30.24
C ASN A 121 8.13 23.70 -31.41
N LYS A 122 6.86 24.10 -31.29
CA LYS A 122 6.18 24.91 -32.31
C LYS A 122 6.70 26.36 -32.34
N GLN A 123 7.00 26.95 -31.19
CA GLN A 123 7.51 28.33 -31.10
C GLN A 123 8.92 28.52 -31.67
N TRP A 124 9.70 27.44 -31.84
CA TRP A 124 11.08 27.50 -32.37
C TRP A 124 11.17 27.13 -33.85
N LYS A 125 10.04 26.80 -34.49
CA LYS A 125 9.97 26.36 -35.90
C LYS A 125 9.19 27.32 -36.81
N GLY A 126 8.68 28.42 -36.26
CA GLY A 126 8.08 29.54 -37.00
C GLY A 126 8.83 30.80 -36.64
#